data_AF-A0A1U8KI78-F1
#
_entry.id   AF-A0A1U8KI78-F1
#
_cell.length_a   1.000
_cell.length_b   1.000
_cell.length_c   1.000
_cell.angle_alpha   90.00
_cell.angle_beta   90.00
_cell.angle_gamma   90.00
#
_symmetry.space_group_name_H-M   'P 1'
#
loop_
_entity.id
_entity.type
_entity.pdbx_description
1 polymer ?
#
loop_
_entity_poly.entity_id
_entity_poly.type
_entity_poly.pdbx_seq_one_letter_code
_entity_poly.pdbx_strand_id
1 'polypeptide(L)'
;MAEYEVCIMGICAAIERKIKVLEVYGDSVLVIYQLKGELETRDLKLINYRKLVLESIKKFDDTTFCYLPRDENQMADALATLASIIKVNKPEDVKPIQMSIYEASAYCYNVDEEEEKDDHPWCHDILQYVRNCEYPDQATENDKRTLRRLANDCVLDGEILYIKKMIRCC
;
A
#
# COMPACT_ATOMS: atom_id res chain seq x y z
N MET A 1 24.19 -0.11 0.80
CA MET A 1 24.34 1.09 -0.06
C MET A 1 23.12 1.22 -0.94
N ALA A 2 22.90 0.33 -1.91
CA ALA A 2 21.67 0.32 -2.73
C ALA A 2 20.38 0.35 -1.90
N GLU A 3 20.27 -0.48 -0.86
CA GLU A 3 19.13 -0.48 0.07
C GLU A 3 18.82 0.89 0.71
N TYR A 4 19.87 1.63 1.08
CA TYR A 4 19.71 2.97 1.64
C TYR A 4 19.23 3.97 0.57
N GLU A 5 19.76 3.87 -0.65
CA GLU A 5 19.37 4.73 -1.76
C GLU A 5 17.91 4.51 -2.15
N VAL A 6 17.47 3.25 -2.24
CA VAL A 6 16.07 2.88 -2.47
C VAL A 6 15.17 3.44 -1.36
N CYS A 7 15.56 3.26 -0.10
CA CYS A 7 14.83 3.81 1.05
C CYS A 7 14.69 5.35 0.96
N ILE A 8 15.77 6.06 0.64
CA ILE A 8 15.75 7.52 0.48
C ILE A 8 14.84 7.94 -0.66
N MET A 9 14.88 7.26 -1.80
CA MET A 9 13.99 7.55 -2.92
C MET A 9 12.52 7.36 -2.54
N GLY A 10 12.18 6.29 -1.82
CA GLY A 10 10.84 6.06 -1.30
C GLY A 10 10.38 7.17 -0.34
N ILE A 11 11.25 7.58 0.59
CA ILE A 11 10.97 8.68 1.53
C ILE A 11 10.78 10.01 0.78
N CYS A 12 11.62 10.33 -0.19
CA CYS A 12 11.49 11.53 -1.01
C CYS A 12 10.15 11.56 -1.74
N ALA A 13 9.75 10.44 -2.36
CA ALA A 13 8.45 10.33 -3.03
C ALA A 13 7.28 10.51 -2.04
N ALA A 14 7.39 9.99 -0.82
CA ALA A 14 6.38 10.19 0.22
C ALA A 14 6.28 11.66 0.68
N ILE A 15 7.42 12.35 0.80
CA ILE A 15 7.47 13.80 1.11
C ILE A 15 6.80 14.62 0.01
N GLU A 16 7.11 14.34 -1.26
CA GLU A 16 6.51 15.03 -2.41
C GLU A 16 4.99 14.89 -2.43
N ARG A 17 4.48 13.75 -1.95
CA ARG A 17 3.05 13.45 -1.81
C ARG A 17 2.42 13.97 -0.53
N LYS A 18 3.18 14.67 0.32
CA LYS A 18 2.73 15.24 1.60
C LYS A 18 2.13 14.19 2.56
N ILE A 19 2.62 12.95 2.49
CA ILE A 19 2.23 11.89 3.43
C ILE A 19 2.61 12.32 4.85
N LYS A 20 1.74 12.04 5.82
CA LYS A 20 1.92 12.44 7.23
C LYS A 20 2.42 11.33 8.13
N VAL A 21 2.00 10.09 7.88
CA VAL A 21 2.43 8.90 8.63
C VAL A 21 3.13 7.98 7.66
N LEU A 22 4.35 7.56 7.99
CA LEU A 22 5.18 6.74 7.12
C LEU A 22 5.51 5.41 7.78
N GLU A 23 5.19 4.31 7.12
CA GLU A 23 5.67 2.99 7.51
C GLU A 23 6.61 2.45 6.42
N VAL A 24 7.83 2.11 6.81
CA VAL A 24 8.87 1.66 5.90
C VAL A 24 9.11 0.17 6.11
N TYR A 25 8.80 -0.62 5.08
CA TYR A 25 9.11 -2.04 5.03
C TYR A 25 10.39 -2.29 4.23
N GLY A 26 11.23 -3.20 4.71
CA GLY A 26 12.44 -3.60 4.02
C GLY A 26 12.93 -4.97 4.47
N ASP A 27 13.53 -5.70 3.54
CA ASP A 27 14.12 -7.03 3.76
C ASP A 27 15.61 -6.98 4.16
N SER A 28 16.21 -5.79 4.10
CA SER A 28 17.55 -5.56 4.60
C SER A 28 17.54 -5.36 6.12
N VAL A 29 17.75 -6.46 6.85
CA VAL A 29 17.92 -6.47 8.32
C VAL A 29 18.91 -5.38 8.76
N LEU A 30 20.04 -5.27 8.07
CA LEU A 30 21.06 -4.27 8.39
C LEU A 30 20.49 -2.84 8.36
N VAL A 31 19.78 -2.47 7.29
CA VAL A 31 19.25 -1.11 7.12
C VAL A 31 18.12 -0.86 8.10
N ILE A 32 17.16 -1.78 8.23
CA ILE A 32 16.03 -1.63 9.16
C ILE A 32 16.53 -1.42 10.59
N TYR A 33 17.44 -2.27 11.08
CA TYR A 33 17.93 -2.16 12.46
C TYR A 33 18.81 -0.92 12.67
N GLN A 34 19.56 -0.47 11.66
CA GLN A 34 20.31 0.78 11.74
C GLN A 34 19.39 2.01 11.80
N LEU A 35 18.30 2.00 11.03
CA LEU A 35 17.31 3.09 11.02
C LEU A 35 16.50 3.14 12.31
N LYS A 36 16.19 1.99 12.91
CA LYS A 36 15.65 1.90 14.28
C LYS A 36 16.62 2.37 15.37
N GLY A 37 17.91 2.44 15.07
CA GLY A 37 18.96 2.73 16.05
C GLY A 37 19.32 1.55 16.95
N GLU A 38 18.87 0.35 16.61
CA GLU A 38 19.18 -0.91 17.30
C GLU A 38 20.55 -1.47 16.89
N LEU A 39 21.10 -1.00 15.77
CA LEU A 39 22.40 -1.43 15.26
C LEU A 39 23.25 -0.23 14.85
N GLU A 40 24.50 -0.19 15.32
CA GLU A 40 25.48 0.82 14.93
C GLU A 40 26.32 0.38 13.73
N THR A 41 26.85 1.36 12.99
CA THR A 41 27.80 1.12 11.89
C THR A 41 29.00 2.04 12.02
N ARG A 42 30.17 1.49 11.69
CA ARG A 42 31.45 2.23 11.65
C ARG A 42 31.79 2.74 10.24
N ASP A 43 31.00 2.35 9.24
CA ASP A 43 31.19 2.79 7.87
C ASP A 43 30.71 4.25 7.73
N LEU A 44 31.65 5.15 7.42
CA LEU A 44 31.39 6.59 7.27
C LEU A 44 30.31 6.90 6.22
N LYS A 45 30.22 6.12 5.14
CA LYS A 45 29.17 6.31 4.13
C LYS A 45 27.82 5.94 4.71
N LEU A 46 27.71 4.77 5.36
CA LEU A 46 26.44 4.34 5.96
C LEU A 46 25.99 5.27 7.09
N ILE A 47 26.91 5.85 7.86
CA ILE A 47 26.61 6.90 8.84
C ILE A 47 25.95 8.11 8.15
N ASN A 48 26.49 8.55 7.01
CA ASN A 48 25.92 9.67 6.26
C ASN A 48 24.53 9.36 5.68
N TYR A 49 24.33 8.17 5.12
CA TYR A 49 23.01 7.74 4.64
C TYR A 49 21.98 7.67 5.76
N ARG A 50 22.33 7.04 6.89
CA ARG A 50 21.48 6.99 8.08
C ARG A 50 21.10 8.40 8.54
N LYS A 51 22.07 9.31 8.60
CA LYS A 51 21.81 10.71 8.97
C LYS A 51 20.82 11.38 8.01
N LEU A 52 20.99 11.18 6.70
CA LEU A 52 20.09 11.74 5.69
C LEU A 52 18.65 11.23 5.83
N VAL A 53 18.49 9.92 6.04
CA VAL A 53 17.17 9.31 6.30
C VAL A 53 16.55 9.89 7.57
N LEU A 54 17.30 9.91 8.68
CA LEU A 54 16.81 10.41 9.97
C LEU A 54 16.44 11.91 9.93
N GLU A 55 17.13 12.73 9.15
CA GLU A 55 16.72 14.13 8.92
C GLU A 55 15.46 14.23 8.04
N SER A 56 15.28 13.31 7.10
CA SER A 56 14.14 13.32 6.17
C SER A 56 12.84 12.88 6.84
N ILE A 57 12.91 11.90 7.74
CA ILE A 57 11.72 11.39 8.46
C ILE A 57 11.13 12.38 9.47
N LYS A 58 11.90 13.41 9.90
CA LYS A 58 11.39 14.48 10.78
C LYS A 58 10.26 15.31 10.15
N LYS A 59 10.03 15.17 8.84
CA LYS A 59 8.94 15.83 8.11
C LYS A 59 7.60 15.11 8.24
N PHE A 60 7.59 13.89 8.78
CA PHE A 60 6.41 13.09 9.04
C PHE A 60 6.01 13.25 10.51
N ASP A 61 4.70 13.10 10.76
CA ASP A 61 4.13 13.17 12.11
C ASP A 61 4.44 11.88 12.88
N ASP A 62 4.49 10.74 12.18
CA ASP A 62 4.91 9.46 12.74
C ASP A 62 5.68 8.63 11.70
N THR A 63 6.64 7.82 12.16
CA THR A 63 7.42 6.94 11.29
C THR A 63 7.80 5.64 11.97
N THR A 64 7.50 4.52 11.30
CA THR A 64 7.87 3.17 11.75
C THR A 64 8.73 2.46 10.70
N PHE A 65 9.64 1.60 11.19
CA PHE A 65 10.48 0.74 10.35
C PHE A 65 10.17 -0.72 10.67
N CYS A 66 9.84 -1.50 9.66
CA CYS A 66 9.40 -2.88 9.80
C CYS A 66 10.29 -3.79 8.95
N TYR A 67 10.82 -4.83 9.57
CA TYR A 67 11.51 -5.87 8.81
C TYR A 67 10.47 -6.74 8.14
N LEU A 68 10.59 -6.90 6.82
CA LEU A 68 9.74 -7.76 6.03
C LEU A 68 10.60 -8.93 5.49
N PRO A 69 10.30 -10.19 5.85
CA PRO A 69 10.97 -11.33 5.25
C PRO A 69 10.90 -11.29 3.72
N ARG A 70 11.94 -11.80 3.05
CA ARG A 70 12.08 -11.68 1.60
C ARG A 70 10.94 -12.36 0.83
N ASP A 71 10.42 -13.45 1.36
CA ASP A 71 9.25 -14.16 0.85
C ASP A 71 7.95 -13.35 0.94
N GLU A 72 7.89 -12.31 1.77
CA GLU A 72 6.79 -11.35 1.85
C GLU A 72 7.07 -10.06 1.03
N ASN A 73 8.34 -9.82 0.65
CA ASN A 73 8.79 -8.66 -0.14
C ASN A 73 8.77 -8.90 -1.67
N GLN A 74 7.92 -9.81 -2.14
CA GLN A 74 7.94 -10.30 -3.53
C GLN A 74 7.73 -9.19 -4.57
N MET A 75 6.92 -8.17 -4.25
CA MET A 75 6.69 -7.04 -5.15
C MET A 75 7.94 -6.19 -5.35
N ALA A 76 8.65 -5.85 -4.27
CA ALA A 76 9.91 -5.10 -4.37
C ALA A 76 10.99 -5.93 -5.08
N ASP A 77 11.09 -7.23 -4.79
CA ASP A 77 12.00 -8.15 -5.48
C ASP A 77 11.68 -8.26 -6.98
N ALA A 78 10.40 -8.32 -7.36
CA ALA A 78 9.96 -8.31 -8.76
C ALA A 78 10.33 -7.00 -9.45
N LEU A 79 10.11 -5.86 -8.80
CA LEU A 79 10.50 -4.54 -9.32
C LEU A 79 12.01 -4.42 -9.48
N ALA A 80 12.80 -4.85 -8.50
CA ALA A 80 14.26 -4.87 -8.57
C ALA A 80 14.74 -5.76 -9.72
N THR A 81 14.12 -6.93 -9.90
CA THR A 81 14.40 -7.85 -11.01
C THR A 81 14.09 -7.20 -12.35
N LEU A 82 12.91 -6.60 -12.51
CA LEU A 82 12.53 -5.88 -13.73
C LEU A 82 13.49 -4.73 -14.03
N ALA A 83 13.86 -3.93 -13.02
CA ALA A 83 14.82 -2.85 -13.15
C ALA A 83 16.20 -3.36 -13.60
N SER A 84 16.64 -4.53 -13.13
CA SER A 84 17.91 -5.14 -13.55
C SER A 84 17.92 -5.64 -15.00
N ILE A 85 16.75 -5.98 -15.54
CA ILE A 85 16.58 -6.46 -16.92
C ILE A 85 16.57 -5.30 -17.90
N ILE A 86 16.10 -4.12 -17.47
CA ILE A 86 16.04 -2.93 -18.31
C ILE A 86 17.46 -2.39 -18.56
N LYS A 87 17.99 -2.68 -19.75
CA LYS A 87 19.21 -2.05 -20.25
C LYS A 87 18.90 -0.63 -20.72
N VAL A 88 19.26 0.33 -19.89
CA VAL A 88 19.21 1.75 -20.25
C VAL A 88 20.45 2.08 -21.09
N ASN A 89 20.25 2.42 -22.36
CA ASN A 89 21.35 2.76 -23.26
C ASN A 89 21.87 4.19 -23.03
N LYS A 90 21.05 5.09 -22.48
CA LYS A 90 21.41 6.48 -22.13
C LYS A 90 20.64 6.96 -20.88
N PRO A 91 21.28 7.73 -19.98
CA PRO A 91 20.64 8.21 -18.75
C PRO A 91 19.41 9.10 -18.98
N GLU A 92 19.30 9.77 -20.15
CA GLU A 92 18.10 10.56 -20.50
C GLU A 92 16.86 9.71 -20.84
N ASP A 93 17.02 8.40 -21.10
CA ASP A 93 15.91 7.51 -21.44
C ASP A 93 15.21 6.91 -20.21
N VAL A 94 15.73 7.17 -19.01
CA VAL A 94 15.13 6.68 -17.75
C VAL A 94 13.96 7.57 -17.38
N LYS A 95 12.76 7.22 -17.86
CA LYS A 95 11.53 7.78 -17.28
C LYS A 95 11.39 7.24 -15.84
N PRO A 96 11.13 8.09 -14.84
CA PRO A 96 10.80 7.63 -13.51
C PRO A 96 9.64 6.63 -13.57
N ILE A 97 9.70 5.57 -12.76
CA ILE A 97 8.56 4.67 -12.60
C ILE A 97 7.42 5.51 -12.03
N GLN A 98 6.39 5.73 -12.85
CA GLN A 98 5.21 6.48 -12.45
C GLN A 98 4.38 5.59 -11.52
N MET A 99 4.61 5.72 -10.21
CA MET A 99 3.77 5.09 -9.21
C MET A 99 2.48 5.90 -9.03
N SER A 100 1.35 5.35 -9.44
CA SER A 100 0.04 5.80 -8.97
C SER A 100 -0.26 5.07 -7.66
N ILE A 101 -0.36 5.80 -6.56
CA ILE A 101 -1.00 5.28 -5.34
C ILE A 101 -2.48 5.32 -5.67
N TYR A 102 -3.03 4.17 -6.05
CA TYR A 102 -4.45 3.97 -5.91
C TYR A 102 -4.67 3.76 -4.41
N GLU A 103 -5.60 4.49 -3.79
CA GLU A 103 -6.26 4.00 -2.57
C GLU A 103 -7.10 2.77 -2.95
N ALA A 104 -6.44 1.74 -3.50
CA ALA A 104 -7.05 0.47 -3.81
C ALA A 104 -7.16 -0.26 -2.47
N SER A 105 -8.31 -0.10 -1.84
CA SER A 105 -8.75 -1.05 -0.83
C SER A 105 -8.64 -2.45 -1.42
N ALA A 106 -8.15 -3.42 -0.65
CA ALA A 106 -8.07 -4.80 -1.10
C ALA A 106 -9.47 -5.28 -1.52
N TYR A 107 -9.65 -5.53 -2.82
CA TYR A 107 -10.89 -5.93 -3.51
C TYR A 107 -11.83 -4.77 -3.92
N CYS A 108 -11.93 -4.53 -5.23
CA CYS A 108 -12.88 -3.60 -5.86
C CYS A 108 -13.83 -4.41 -6.76
N TYR A 109 -15.14 -4.16 -6.66
CA TYR A 109 -16.14 -4.70 -7.59
C TYR A 109 -16.59 -3.59 -8.55
N ASN A 110 -16.32 -3.76 -9.85
CA ASN A 110 -16.78 -2.85 -10.89
C ASN A 110 -18.20 -3.21 -11.31
N VAL A 111 -19.08 -2.21 -11.38
CA VAL A 111 -20.51 -2.39 -11.71
C VAL A 111 -20.79 -2.42 -13.22
N ASP A 112 -19.79 -2.12 -14.05
CA ASP A 112 -19.95 -1.98 -15.51
C ASP A 112 -19.75 -3.25 -16.33
N GLU A 113 -19.42 -4.39 -15.74
CA GLU A 113 -19.40 -5.66 -16.48
C GLU A 113 -20.72 -6.41 -16.27
N GLU A 114 -21.61 -6.22 -17.24
CA GLU A 114 -22.61 -7.21 -17.64
C GLU A 114 -21.90 -8.53 -18.03
N GLU A 115 -21.37 -9.27 -17.06
CA GLU A 115 -21.11 -10.70 -17.22
C GLU A 115 -22.11 -11.48 -16.35
N GLU A 116 -23.03 -12.14 -17.06
CA GLU A 116 -23.89 -13.20 -16.55
C GLU A 116 -23.05 -14.25 -15.79
N LYS A 117 -23.20 -14.30 -14.46
CA LYS A 117 -23.63 -15.49 -13.68
C LYS A 117 -23.31 -15.28 -12.19
N ASP A 118 -24.38 -15.08 -11.42
CA ASP A 118 -24.73 -15.84 -10.20
C ASP A 118 -23.63 -16.38 -9.26
N ASP A 119 -22.52 -15.67 -9.03
CA ASP A 119 -21.54 -16.14 -8.03
C ASP A 119 -21.65 -15.43 -6.68
N HIS A 120 -22.17 -14.19 -6.59
CA HIS A 120 -22.19 -13.44 -5.32
C HIS A 120 -23.46 -12.61 -5.06
N PRO A 121 -24.62 -13.25 -4.73
CA PRO A 121 -25.87 -12.56 -4.36
C PRO A 121 -25.72 -11.57 -3.20
N TRP A 122 -24.78 -11.87 -2.29
CA TRP A 122 -24.53 -11.06 -1.09
C TRP A 122 -23.93 -9.68 -1.39
N CYS A 123 -23.21 -9.51 -2.51
CA CYS A 123 -22.60 -8.24 -2.88
C CYS A 123 -23.66 -7.22 -3.32
N HIS A 124 -24.66 -7.69 -4.07
CA HIS A 124 -25.79 -6.89 -4.54
C HIS A 124 -26.57 -6.28 -3.35
N ASP A 125 -26.85 -7.09 -2.33
CA ASP A 125 -27.60 -6.65 -1.15
C ASP A 125 -26.82 -5.60 -0.33
N ILE A 126 -25.50 -5.73 -0.22
CA ILE A 126 -24.63 -4.73 0.43
C ILE A 126 -24.61 -3.45 -0.41
N LEU A 127 -24.47 -3.57 -1.72
CA LEU A 127 -24.42 -2.43 -2.63
C LEU A 127 -25.72 -1.62 -2.59
N GLN A 128 -26.87 -2.30 -2.67
CA GLN A 128 -28.18 -1.66 -2.58
C GLN A 128 -28.35 -0.93 -1.25
N TYR A 129 -27.90 -1.53 -0.14
CA TYR A 129 -27.97 -0.88 1.17
C TYR A 129 -27.01 0.30 1.32
N VAL A 130 -25.78 0.20 0.82
CA VAL A 130 -24.81 1.31 0.88
C VAL A 130 -25.25 2.47 -0.01
N ARG A 131 -25.87 2.19 -1.17
CA ARG A 131 -26.36 3.20 -2.12
C ARG A 131 -27.65 3.87 -1.66
N ASN A 132 -28.65 3.09 -1.23
CA ASN A 132 -30.01 3.56 -1.01
C ASN A 132 -30.51 3.41 0.44
N CYS A 133 -29.73 2.79 1.34
CA CYS A 133 -30.17 2.40 2.69
C CYS A 133 -31.37 1.45 2.70
N GLU A 134 -31.53 0.65 1.64
CA GLU A 134 -32.62 -0.32 1.48
C GLU A 134 -32.18 -1.73 1.86
N TYR A 135 -33.10 -2.48 2.47
CA TYR A 135 -32.90 -3.90 2.77
C TYR A 135 -33.66 -4.75 1.76
N PRO A 136 -33.20 -5.98 1.46
CA PRO A 136 -33.97 -6.92 0.65
C PRO A 136 -35.36 -7.17 1.26
N ASP A 137 -36.38 -7.29 0.41
CA ASP A 137 -37.79 -7.40 0.83
C ASP A 137 -38.07 -8.56 1.79
N GLN A 138 -37.28 -9.64 1.72
CA GLN A 138 -37.40 -10.83 2.58
C GLN A 138 -36.32 -10.93 3.68
N ALA A 139 -35.56 -9.86 3.93
CA ALA A 139 -34.49 -9.88 4.92
C ALA A 139 -35.02 -9.99 6.36
N THR A 140 -34.54 -10.99 7.11
CA THR A 140 -34.81 -11.11 8.54
C THR A 140 -34.04 -10.04 9.32
N GLU A 141 -34.41 -9.76 10.58
CA GLU A 141 -33.66 -8.81 11.42
C GLU A 141 -32.19 -9.21 11.63
N ASN A 142 -31.87 -10.50 11.56
CA ASN A 142 -30.49 -10.97 11.62
C ASN A 142 -29.73 -10.67 10.33
N ASP A 143 -30.39 -10.78 9.17
CA ASP A 143 -29.81 -10.42 7.88
C ASP A 143 -29.56 -8.92 7.81
N LYS A 144 -30.53 -8.10 8.21
CA LYS A 144 -30.36 -6.63 8.32
C LYS A 144 -29.23 -6.23 9.26
N ARG A 145 -29.04 -6.95 10.36
CA ARG A 145 -27.92 -6.72 11.30
C ARG A 145 -26.58 -7.10 10.66
N THR A 146 -26.53 -8.23 9.97
CA THR A 146 -25.32 -8.71 9.28
C THR A 146 -24.93 -7.76 8.16
N LEU A 147 -25.91 -7.29 7.39
CA LEU A 147 -25.74 -6.37 6.28
C LEU A 147 -25.24 -5.00 6.76
N ARG A 148 -25.79 -4.48 7.87
CA ARG A 148 -25.24 -3.29 8.54
C ARG A 148 -23.77 -3.44 8.96
N ARG A 149 -23.38 -4.62 9.45
CA ARG A 149 -21.99 -4.89 9.84
C ARG A 149 -21.08 -4.92 8.62
N LEU A 150 -21.47 -5.62 7.56
CA LEU A 150 -20.69 -5.72 6.33
C LEU A 150 -20.57 -4.35 5.63
N ALA A 151 -21.64 -3.57 5.59
CA ALA A 151 -21.64 -2.23 5.00
C ALA A 151 -20.72 -1.25 5.75
N ASN A 152 -20.53 -1.39 7.07
CA ASN A 152 -19.57 -0.57 7.82
C ASN A 152 -18.13 -0.77 7.32
N ASP A 153 -17.83 -1.98 6.85
CA ASP A 153 -16.55 -2.37 6.29
C ASP A 153 -16.45 -2.04 4.79
N CYS A 154 -17.39 -1.27 4.21
CA CYS A 154 -17.37 -0.87 2.80
C CYS A 154 -17.37 0.65 2.61
N VAL A 155 -16.91 1.11 1.45
CA VAL A 155 -17.04 2.48 0.92
C VAL A 155 -17.56 2.39 -0.52
N LEU A 156 -18.44 3.30 -0.91
CA LEU A 156 -18.88 3.45 -2.30
C LEU A 156 -18.26 4.73 -2.87
N ASP A 157 -17.54 4.62 -3.98
CA ASP A 157 -17.02 5.78 -4.74
C ASP A 157 -17.44 5.63 -6.21
N GLY A 158 -18.31 6.54 -6.66
CA GLY A 158 -19.03 6.42 -7.93
C GLY A 158 -19.89 5.15 -7.98
N GLU A 159 -19.59 4.29 -8.94
CA GLU A 159 -20.26 2.99 -9.13
C GLU A 159 -19.43 1.81 -8.59
N ILE A 160 -18.30 2.07 -7.92
CA ILE A 160 -17.39 1.01 -7.45
C ILE A 160 -17.53 0.87 -5.94
N LEU A 161 -17.75 -0.38 -5.48
CA LEU A 161 -17.80 -0.73 -4.06
C LEU A 161 -16.42 -1.23 -3.59
N TYR A 162 -15.91 -0.64 -2.53
CA TYR A 162 -14.60 -0.86 -1.93
C TYR A 162 -14.74 -1.52 -0.55
N ILE A 163 -14.04 -2.61 -0.27
CA ILE A 163 -14.03 -3.26 1.06
C ILE A 163 -12.84 -2.73 1.87
N LYS A 164 -13.09 -2.09 3.01
CA LYS A 164 -12.10 -1.51 3.96
C LYS A 164 -11.19 -2.54 4.66
N LYS A 165 -11.08 -3.78 4.15
CA LYS A 165 -10.18 -4.77 4.75
C LYS A 165 -8.76 -4.24 4.67
N MET A 166 -8.20 -3.99 5.87
CA MET A 166 -6.80 -3.72 6.20
C MET A 166 -5.88 -3.74 4.97
N ILE A 167 -5.51 -2.54 4.52
CA ILE A 167 -4.40 -2.36 3.58
C ILE A 167 -3.15 -2.86 4.28
N ARG A 168 -2.74 -4.09 3.97
CA ARG A 168 -1.33 -4.49 4.06
C ARG A 168 -0.67 -3.97 2.80
N CYS A 169 -0.08 -2.78 2.88
CA CYS A 169 0.90 -2.35 1.90
C CYS A 169 2.17 -3.18 2.15
N CYS A 170 2.48 -4.08 1.21
CA CYS A 170 3.86 -4.52 0.98
C CYS A 170 4.55 -3.49 0.08
#